data_AF-A0A150UZL6-F1
#
_entry.id   AF-A0A150UZL6-F1
#
_cell.length_a   1.000
_cell.length_b   1.000
_cell.length_c   1.000
_cell.angle_alpha   90.00
_cell.angle_beta   90.00
_cell.angle_gamma   90.00
#
_symmetry.space_group_name_H-M   'P 1'
#
loop_
_entity.id
_entity.type
_entity.pdbx_description
1 polymer ?
#
loop_
_entity_poly.entity_id
_entity_poly.type
_entity_poly.pdbx_seq_one_letter_code
_entity_poly.pdbx_strand_id
1 'polypeptide(L)' 'MTECFHQRGIVSYGLSQNRQRPFAGTLRAALENTFRRTRGQILYWAIPFGLAYYVMDWAEKR' A
#
# COMPACT_ATOMS: atom_id res chain seq x y z
N MET A 1 2.79 -25.01 -13.07
CA MET A 1 3.60 -23.79 -12.87
C MET A 1 4.00 -23.34 -14.25
N THR A 2 3.10 -22.59 -14.85
CA THR A 2 2.80 -22.61 -16.28
C THR A 2 3.55 -21.47 -16.97
N GLU A 3 3.84 -21.65 -18.26
CA GLU A 3 4.90 -21.01 -19.04
C GLU A 3 4.97 -19.46 -18.97
N CYS A 4 6.20 -18.93 -19.05
CA CYS A 4 6.44 -17.50 -19.15
C CYS A 4 5.97 -17.01 -20.53
N PHE A 5 5.03 -16.06 -20.55
CA PHE A 5 4.53 -15.48 -21.79
C PHE A 5 5.65 -14.87 -22.63
N HIS A 6 5.53 -14.96 -23.95
CA HIS A 6 6.51 -14.45 -24.89
C HIS A 6 6.57 -12.90 -24.82
N GLN A 7 7.60 -12.37 -24.15
CA GLN A 7 7.86 -10.92 -24.06
C GLN A 7 8.92 -10.50 -25.08
N ARG A 8 8.63 -9.52 -25.94
CA ARG A 8 9.58 -8.98 -26.93
C ARG A 8 9.73 -7.46 -26.78
N GLY A 9 10.94 -6.95 -26.96
CA GLY A 9 11.21 -5.50 -27.07
C GLY A 9 11.33 -4.71 -25.75
N ILE A 10 11.52 -5.37 -24.60
CA ILE A 10 11.71 -4.70 -23.31
C ILE A 10 13.20 -4.60 -23.02
N VAL A 11 13.72 -3.37 -22.87
CA VAL A 11 15.10 -3.12 -22.42
C VAL A 11 15.06 -2.61 -20.99
N SER A 12 15.70 -3.33 -20.07
CA SER A 12 15.78 -3.00 -18.65
C SER A 12 17.20 -2.60 -18.30
N TYR A 13 17.34 -1.50 -17.55
CA TYR A 13 18.63 -1.02 -17.05
C TYR A 13 18.66 -1.17 -15.53
N GLY A 14 19.80 -1.62 -14.99
CA GLY A 14 20.01 -1.79 -13.55
C GLY A 14 21.38 -1.26 -13.12
N LEU A 15 21.46 -0.81 -11.87
CA LEU A 15 22.71 -0.37 -11.24
C LEU A 15 23.19 -1.44 -10.25
N SER A 16 24.51 -1.63 -10.13
CA SER A 16 25.09 -2.48 -9.07
C SER A 16 24.65 -1.99 -7.68
N GLN A 17 24.29 -2.93 -6.79
CA GLN A 17 23.78 -2.64 -5.45
C GLN A 17 24.75 -1.79 -4.61
N ASN A 18 26.06 -2.00 -4.79
CA ASN A 18 27.11 -1.24 -4.08
C ASN A 18 27.15 0.25 -4.46
N ARG A 19 26.48 0.65 -5.54
CA ARG A 19 26.39 2.05 -5.98
C ARG A 19 25.01 2.67 -5.73
N GLN A 20 24.05 1.90 -5.22
CA GLN A 20 22.72 2.41 -4.87
C GLN A 20 22.75 2.99 -3.45
N ARG A 21 21.94 4.03 -3.21
CA ARG A 21 21.73 4.57 -1.87
C ARG A 21 20.39 4.06 -1.33
N PRO A 22 20.37 3.02 -0.47
CA PRO A 22 19.13 2.32 -0.11
C PRO A 22 18.12 3.19 0.66
N PHE A 23 18.61 4.19 1.41
CA PHE A 23 17.75 5.09 2.19
C PHE A 23 17.53 6.47 1.55
N ALA A 24 18.01 6.69 0.32
CA ALA A 24 17.82 7.98 -0.34
C ALA A 24 16.32 8.22 -0.60
N GLY A 25 15.76 9.26 0.03
CA GLY A 25 14.37 9.66 -0.16
C GLY A 25 13.33 8.71 0.46
N THR A 26 13.75 7.74 1.28
CA THR A 26 12.82 6.75 1.85
C THR A 26 11.77 7.36 2.75
N LEU A 27 12.09 8.40 3.54
CA LEU A 27 11.09 9.05 4.41
C LEU A 27 9.95 9.66 3.59
N ARG A 28 10.28 10.48 2.58
CA ARG A 28 9.27 11.10 1.71
C ARG A 28 8.52 10.04 0.91
N ALA A 29 9.24 9.10 0.31
CA ALA A 29 8.63 8.03 -0.48
C ALA A 29 7.75 7.11 0.38
N ALA A 30 8.14 6.78 1.60
CA ALA A 30 7.35 5.94 2.49
C ALA A 30 6.08 6.65 2.94
N LEU A 31 6.16 7.90 3.37
CA LEU A 31 5.00 8.68 3.80
C LEU A 31 4.00 8.87 2.65
N GLU A 32 4.46 9.32 1.49
CA GLU A 32 3.60 9.57 0.32
C GLU A 32 2.97 8.28 -0.20
N ASN A 33 3.76 7.20 -0.32
CA ASN A 33 3.21 5.92 -0.78
C ASN A 33 2.25 5.31 0.23
N THR A 34 2.51 5.46 1.53
CA THR A 34 1.59 4.99 2.57
C THR A 34 0.31 5.79 2.52
N PHE A 35 0.37 7.12 2.47
CA PHE A 35 -0.80 7.96 2.35
C PHE A 35 -1.62 7.66 1.09
N ARG A 36 -0.96 7.51 -0.07
CA ARG A 36 -1.61 7.16 -1.35
C ARG A 36 -2.31 5.80 -1.29
N ARG A 37 -1.73 4.81 -0.61
CA ARG A 37 -2.34 3.48 -0.43
C ARG A 37 -3.49 3.53 0.55
N THR A 38 -3.30 4.16 1.70
CA THR A 38 -4.31 4.27 2.75
C THR A 38 -5.53 5.04 2.27
N ARG A 39 -5.37 6.19 1.58
CA ARG A 39 -6.51 6.98 1.10
C ARG A 39 -7.43 6.23 0.13
N GLY A 40 -6.89 5.33 -0.68
CA GLY A 40 -7.68 4.55 -1.63
C GLY A 40 -8.49 3.44 -0.98
N GLN A 41 -8.13 3.07 0.26
CA GLN A 41 -8.74 1.96 0.98
C GLN A 41 -9.49 2.39 2.25
N ILE A 42 -9.25 3.60 2.75
CA ILE A 42 -9.71 4.04 4.07
C ILE A 42 -11.22 3.91 4.24
N LEU A 43 -12.01 4.25 3.22
CA LEU A 43 -13.46 4.17 3.31
C LEU A 43 -13.98 2.72 3.38
N TYR A 44 -13.28 1.77 2.77
CA TYR A 44 -13.75 0.38 2.73
C TYR A 44 -13.67 -0.33 4.08
N TRP A 45 -12.70 0.04 4.93
CA TRP A 45 -12.56 -0.56 6.26
C TRP A 45 -13.00 0.39 7.38
N ALA A 46 -12.64 1.68 7.31
CA ALA A 46 -12.93 2.60 8.41
C ALA A 46 -14.45 2.81 8.61
N ILE A 47 -15.24 2.82 7.54
CA ILE A 47 -16.70 2.95 7.62
C ILE A 47 -17.34 1.75 8.34
N PRO A 48 -17.16 0.49 7.91
CA PRO A 48 -17.77 -0.64 8.60
C PRO A 48 -17.27 -0.81 10.03
N PHE A 49 -15.99 -0.54 10.31
CA PHE A 49 -15.49 -0.59 11.69
C PHE A 49 -16.08 0.52 12.57
N GLY A 50 -16.21 1.74 12.06
CA GLY A 50 -16.86 2.84 12.79
C GLY A 50 -18.33 2.57 13.08
N LEU A 51 -19.06 2.02 12.09
CA LEU A 51 -20.45 1.60 12.27
C LEU A 51 -20.58 0.48 13.31
N ALA A 52 -19.72 -0.55 13.23
CA ALA A 52 -19.74 -1.64 14.20
C ALA A 52 -19.50 -1.12 15.63
N TYR A 53 -18.52 -0.24 15.81
CA TYR A 53 -18.25 0.39 17.10
C TYR A 53 -19.47 1.17 17.62
N TYR A 54 -20.10 1.98 16.76
CA TYR A 54 -21.27 2.76 17.12
C TYR A 54 -22.47 1.88 17.54
N VAL A 55 -22.72 0.78 16.82
CA VAL A 55 -23.79 -0.18 17.15
C VAL A 55 -23.53 -0.85 18.50
N MET A 56 -22.28 -1.24 18.79
CA MET A 56 -21.91 -1.82 20.07
C MET A 56 -22.10 -0.82 21.22
N ASP A 57 -21.60 0.41 21.06
CA ASP A 57 -21.77 1.49 22.07
C ASP A 57 -23.25 1.82 22.33
N TRP A 58 -24.09 1.82 21.28
CA TRP A 58 -25.52 1.99 21.42
C TRP A 58 -26.19 0.84 22.19
N ALA A 59 -25.76 -0.40 21.93
CA ALA A 59 -26.30 -1.58 22.60
C ALA A 59 -25.89 -1.65 24.08
N GLU A 60 -24.70 -1.17 24.45
CA GLU A 60 -24.24 -1.12 25.85
C GLU A 60 -24.92 -0.02 26.67
N LYS A 61 -25.26 1.11 26.03
CA LYS A 61 -25.90 2.25 26.70
C LYS A 61 -27.41 2.11 26.88
N ARG A 62 -28.01 1.06 26.34
CA ARG A 62 -29.45 0.81 26.36
C ARG A 62 -29.80 -0.37 27.24
#